data_AF-A0A2H0SFE0-F1
#
_entry.id   AF-A0A2H0SFE0-F1
#
_cell.length_a   1.000
_cell.length_b   1.000
_cell.length_c   1.000
_cell.angle_alpha   90.00
_cell.angle_beta   90.00
_cell.angle_gamma   90.00
#
_symmetry.space_group_name_H-M   'P 1'
#
loop_
_entity.id
_entity.type
_entity.pdbx_description
1 polymer ?
#
loop_
_entity_poly.entity_id
_entity_poly.type
_entity_poly.pdbx_seq_one_letter_code
_entity_poly.pdbx_strand_id
1 'polypeptide(L)'
;NQQGQQQMGPNNQKFGPGGEGMGQQGQMGPSEEEMKKMDERRFQDMKRGLSQFSKGTTMMKRGVEKMRKKLAKCGVGIPVELDNALKATDDLVKKIQDAKTADELEDIIGDVEDVGMTMQEWGPRMGDLGRLCQMMRQGDRDMKRLERDVKRVEARVKANKKLNLTEILNTFKEEVAAIKGAFLGVVILAKTDASSALEKLEDEFYGGMDDVRNSQMAIETTINVTQGLRNAAREIKKIESQIKILQKKKIDTGEAEDLLATMKGQIAELQQLVKGKFDAEELIAIVEDAYATRQYLQEKMQELLGVNAYKPNIKADTRSNVNFELPDAFRRQEI
;
A
#
# COMPACT_ATOMS: atom_id res chain seq x y z
N ASN A 1 4.93 8.72 -37.74
CA ASN A 1 3.89 9.73 -38.07
C ASN A 1 4.49 11.11 -37.85
N GLN A 2 5.23 11.59 -38.84
CA GLN A 2 4.77 12.57 -39.83
C GLN A 2 4.50 13.94 -39.21
N GLN A 3 5.58 14.73 -39.19
CA GLN A 3 5.58 16.18 -39.09
C GLN A 3 4.95 16.76 -40.36
N GLY A 4 3.91 17.57 -40.20
CA GLY A 4 3.32 18.38 -41.26
C GLY A 4 3.88 19.79 -41.20
N GLN A 5 4.74 20.12 -42.17
CA GLN A 5 5.09 21.47 -42.57
C GLN A 5 3.82 22.21 -43.04
N GLN A 6 3.68 23.49 -42.70
CA GLN A 6 2.97 24.43 -43.56
C GLN A 6 3.71 25.76 -43.66
N GLN A 7 4.15 25.96 -44.90
CA GLN A 7 4.73 27.12 -45.57
C GLN A 7 3.68 28.25 -45.67
N MET A 8 4.09 29.51 -45.45
CA MET A 8 3.49 30.67 -46.14
C MET A 8 4.49 31.84 -46.26
N GLY A 9 5.03 31.96 -47.47
CA GLY A 9 5.21 33.18 -48.28
C GLY A 9 5.75 34.50 -47.66
N PRO A 10 6.87 35.03 -48.18
CA PRO A 10 7.27 36.42 -47.98
C PRO A 10 6.56 37.33 -49.00
N ASN A 11 5.71 38.25 -48.54
CA ASN A 11 5.12 39.25 -49.43
C ASN A 11 5.92 40.55 -49.40
N ASN A 12 6.46 40.84 -50.57
CA ASN A 12 7.32 41.93 -50.95
C ASN A 12 6.45 43.17 -51.21
N GLN A 13 6.55 44.22 -50.40
CA GLN A 13 5.92 45.51 -50.71
C GLN A 13 6.87 46.69 -50.50
N LYS A 14 7.59 46.98 -51.60
CA LYS A 14 7.74 48.29 -52.23
C LYS A 14 8.33 49.42 -51.36
N PHE A 15 9.66 49.53 -51.44
CA PHE A 15 10.39 50.78 -51.29
C PHE A 15 9.89 51.81 -52.32
N GLY A 16 9.47 52.98 -51.84
CA GLY A 16 9.32 54.20 -52.62
C GLY A 16 10.34 55.24 -52.14
N PRO A 17 11.14 55.85 -53.02
CA PRO A 17 12.06 56.93 -52.67
C PRO A 17 11.40 58.30 -52.90
N GLY A 18 11.73 59.26 -52.03
CA GLY A 18 11.56 60.69 -52.33
C GLY A 18 10.59 61.40 -51.40
N GLY A 19 11.13 62.31 -50.60
CA GLY A 19 10.36 63.22 -49.76
C GLY A 19 11.22 63.95 -48.74
N GLU A 20 12.24 64.67 -49.20
CA GLU A 20 12.84 65.76 -48.43
C GLU A 20 11.73 66.78 -48.11
N GLY A 21 11.44 66.94 -46.82
CA GLY A 21 10.40 67.84 -46.34
C GLY A 21 10.72 68.25 -44.90
N MET A 22 11.22 69.46 -44.77
CA MET A 22 11.44 70.19 -43.52
C MET A 22 10.34 69.95 -42.48
N GLY A 23 10.74 69.87 -41.21
CA GLY A 23 9.81 70.02 -40.10
C GLY A 23 10.40 69.66 -38.76
N GLN A 24 11.20 70.56 -38.18
CA GLN A 24 11.21 70.73 -36.74
C GLN A 24 9.75 70.92 -36.27
N GLN A 25 9.10 69.86 -35.84
CA GLN A 25 7.94 69.96 -34.97
C GLN A 25 8.36 69.38 -33.63
N GLY A 26 8.43 70.30 -32.66
CA GLY A 26 8.72 70.00 -31.28
C GLY A 26 7.92 68.79 -30.83
N GLN A 27 8.63 67.89 -30.15
CA GLN A 27 8.09 66.83 -29.34
C GLN A 27 7.27 67.48 -28.21
N MET A 28 6.09 68.01 -28.54
CA MET A 28 5.09 68.39 -27.54
C MET A 28 4.62 67.08 -26.94
N GLY A 29 4.86 66.90 -25.64
CA GLY A 29 4.27 65.81 -24.88
C GLY A 29 2.74 65.80 -25.04
N PRO A 30 2.10 64.66 -24.77
CA PRO A 30 0.64 64.53 -24.87
C PRO A 30 -0.05 65.71 -24.17
N SER A 31 -1.11 66.22 -24.79
CA SER A 31 -1.90 67.30 -24.19
C SER A 31 -2.43 66.88 -22.81
N GLU A 32 -2.70 67.83 -21.91
CA GLU A 32 -3.20 67.52 -20.55
C GLU A 32 -4.50 66.69 -20.58
N GLU A 33 -5.33 66.85 -21.62
CA GLU A 33 -6.54 66.08 -21.85
C GLU A 33 -6.25 64.65 -22.35
N GLU A 34 -5.19 64.46 -23.15
CA GLU A 34 -4.71 63.14 -23.56
C GLU A 34 -4.04 62.40 -22.40
N MET A 35 -3.28 63.08 -21.54
CA MET A 35 -2.74 62.50 -20.30
C MET A 35 -3.85 61.99 -19.39
N LYS A 36 -4.87 62.81 -19.11
CA LYS A 36 -6.03 62.39 -18.30
C LYS A 36 -6.78 61.19 -18.90
N LYS A 37 -6.94 61.14 -20.22
CA LYS A 37 -7.56 59.99 -20.91
C LYS A 37 -6.69 58.73 -20.84
N MET A 38 -5.37 58.87 -20.88
CA MET A 38 -4.45 57.75 -20.71
C MET A 38 -4.47 57.21 -19.28
N ASP A 39 -4.46 58.09 -18.28
CA ASP A 39 -4.51 57.69 -16.86
C ASP A 39 -5.85 57.05 -16.50
N GLU A 40 -6.97 57.58 -17.00
CA GLU A 40 -8.30 56.98 -16.82
C GLU A 40 -8.35 55.58 -17.44
N ARG A 41 -7.82 55.39 -18.66
CA ARG A 41 -7.75 54.07 -19.30
C ARG A 41 -6.87 53.10 -18.51
N ARG A 42 -5.69 53.56 -18.09
CA ARG A 42 -4.75 52.79 -17.26
C ARG A 42 -5.42 52.33 -15.96
N PHE A 43 -6.10 53.24 -15.26
CA PHE A 43 -6.86 52.94 -14.06
C PHE A 43 -7.96 51.90 -14.31
N GLN A 44 -8.76 52.07 -15.37
CA GLN A 44 -9.84 51.12 -15.69
C GLN A 44 -9.31 49.72 -16.03
N ASP A 45 -8.23 49.64 -16.80
CA ASP A 45 -7.59 48.36 -17.16
C ASP A 45 -6.99 47.67 -15.94
N MET A 46 -6.26 48.41 -15.10
CA MET A 46 -5.71 47.91 -13.84
C MET A 46 -6.83 47.47 -12.89
N LYS A 47 -7.85 48.30 -12.69
CA LYS A 47 -8.98 48.00 -11.81
C LYS A 47 -9.74 46.77 -12.29
N ARG A 48 -9.90 46.58 -13.60
CA ARG A 48 -10.50 45.36 -14.17
C ARG A 48 -9.66 44.12 -13.91
N GLY A 49 -8.35 44.18 -14.14
CA GLY A 49 -7.43 43.07 -13.88
C GLY A 49 -7.41 42.67 -12.40
N LEU A 50 -7.24 43.64 -11.51
CA LEU A 50 -7.22 43.44 -10.06
C LEU A 50 -8.59 42.99 -9.51
N SER A 51 -9.69 43.42 -10.12
CA SER A 51 -11.03 42.92 -9.79
C SER A 51 -11.23 41.46 -10.20
N GLN A 52 -10.63 41.01 -11.31
CA GLN A 52 -10.64 39.60 -11.70
C GLN A 52 -9.80 38.75 -10.74
N PHE A 53 -8.60 39.24 -10.38
CA PHE A 53 -7.76 38.64 -9.36
C PHE A 53 -8.51 38.49 -8.03
N SER A 54 -9.13 39.56 -7.55
CA SER A 54 -9.95 39.59 -6.32
C SER A 54 -11.06 38.53 -6.32
N LYS A 55 -11.73 38.33 -7.46
CA LYS A 55 -12.75 37.28 -7.61
C LYS A 55 -12.11 35.88 -7.51
N GLY A 56 -10.98 35.67 -8.18
CA GLY A 56 -10.23 34.41 -8.14
C GLY A 56 -9.75 34.04 -6.74
N THR A 57 -9.09 34.98 -6.04
CA THR A 57 -8.59 34.77 -4.68
C THR A 57 -9.73 34.56 -3.67
N THR A 58 -10.85 35.28 -3.81
CA THR A 58 -12.03 35.06 -2.97
C THR A 58 -12.63 33.65 -3.20
N MET A 59 -12.69 33.17 -4.44
CA MET A 59 -13.15 31.81 -4.73
C MET A 59 -12.20 30.76 -4.15
N MET A 60 -10.89 30.96 -4.32
CA MET A 60 -9.88 30.07 -3.77
C MET A 60 -9.94 30.04 -2.24
N LYS A 61 -10.05 31.19 -1.59
CA LYS A 61 -10.21 31.30 -0.14
C LYS A 61 -11.40 30.49 0.37
N ARG A 62 -12.58 30.65 -0.23
CA ARG A 62 -13.76 29.85 0.11
C ARG A 62 -13.53 28.34 -0.10
N GLY A 63 -12.77 27.98 -1.14
CA GLY A 63 -12.35 26.61 -1.41
C GLY A 63 -11.46 26.04 -0.29
N VAL A 64 -10.43 26.79 0.09
CA VAL A 64 -9.50 26.41 1.16
C VAL A 64 -10.22 26.34 2.51
N GLU A 65 -11.11 27.26 2.83
CA GLU A 65 -11.91 27.21 4.08
C GLU A 65 -12.79 25.96 4.17
N LYS A 66 -13.44 25.58 3.06
CA LYS A 66 -14.18 24.31 2.98
C LYS A 66 -13.26 23.12 3.17
N MET A 67 -12.06 23.16 2.59
CA MET A 67 -11.06 22.11 2.73
C MET A 67 -10.52 22.03 4.17
N ARG A 68 -10.25 23.17 4.82
CA ARG A 68 -9.79 23.27 6.21
C ARG A 68 -10.67 22.47 7.16
N LYS A 69 -12.00 22.57 7.03
CA LYS A 69 -12.94 21.77 7.83
C LYS A 69 -12.81 20.26 7.59
N LYS A 70 -12.47 19.84 6.37
CA LYS A 70 -12.23 18.42 6.04
C LYS A 70 -10.88 17.94 6.57
N LEU A 71 -9.84 18.76 6.42
CA LEU A 71 -8.46 18.49 6.86
C LEU A 71 -8.36 18.43 8.39
N ALA A 72 -9.06 19.29 9.10
CA ALA A 72 -9.13 19.26 10.57
C ALA A 72 -9.64 17.91 11.11
N LYS A 73 -10.56 17.24 10.39
CA LYS A 73 -11.09 15.92 10.78
C LYS A 73 -10.08 14.77 10.64
N CYS A 74 -8.97 14.99 9.96
CA CYS A 74 -7.88 14.02 9.80
C CYS A 74 -6.57 14.53 10.41
N GLY A 75 -6.61 15.62 11.19
CA GLY A 75 -5.44 16.19 11.85
C GLY A 75 -4.47 16.92 10.92
N VAL A 76 -4.86 17.18 9.67
CA VAL A 76 -4.05 17.92 8.69
C VAL A 76 -4.30 19.42 8.83
N GLY A 77 -3.22 20.19 8.94
CA GLY A 77 -3.27 21.64 9.07
C GLY A 77 -3.22 22.36 7.72
N ILE A 78 -3.51 23.67 7.76
CA ILE A 78 -3.19 24.56 6.65
C ILE A 78 -1.82 25.17 6.96
N PRO A 79 -0.85 25.08 6.04
CA PRO A 79 0.46 25.71 6.18
C PRO A 79 0.35 27.20 6.50
N VAL A 80 1.31 27.72 7.25
CA VAL A 80 1.28 29.09 7.78
C VAL A 80 1.30 30.12 6.65
N GLU A 81 2.09 29.86 5.60
CA GLU A 81 2.23 30.72 4.43
C GLU A 81 0.87 30.89 3.72
N LEU A 82 0.17 29.78 3.50
CA LEU A 82 -1.16 29.79 2.90
C LEU A 82 -2.20 30.44 3.82
N ASP A 83 -2.17 30.18 5.13
CA ASP A 83 -3.09 30.81 6.10
C ASP A 83 -2.92 32.33 6.13
N ASN A 84 -1.68 32.82 6.05
CA ASN A 84 -1.38 34.25 6.02
C ASN A 84 -1.85 34.91 4.71
N ALA A 85 -1.57 34.30 3.55
CA ALA A 85 -2.04 34.83 2.26
C ALA A 85 -3.58 34.88 2.18
N LEU A 86 -4.28 33.91 2.78
CA LEU A 86 -5.73 33.87 2.86
C LEU A 86 -6.32 34.99 3.74
N LYS A 87 -5.62 35.36 4.82
CA LYS A 87 -6.02 36.49 5.68
C LYS A 87 -5.79 37.82 4.96
N ALA A 88 -4.64 37.99 4.31
CA ALA A 88 -4.31 39.20 3.54
C ALA A 88 -5.28 39.45 2.36
N THR A 89 -5.92 38.40 1.85
CA THR A 89 -6.88 38.49 0.75
C THR A 89 -8.05 39.44 1.04
N ASP A 90 -8.61 39.49 2.25
CA ASP A 90 -9.79 40.35 2.53
C ASP A 90 -9.43 41.84 2.46
N ASP A 91 -8.31 42.21 3.07
CA ASP A 91 -7.80 43.58 3.07
C ASP A 91 -7.43 44.01 1.64
N LEU A 92 -6.81 43.11 0.88
CA LEU A 92 -6.42 43.37 -0.50
C LEU A 92 -7.64 43.59 -1.42
N VAL A 93 -8.67 42.75 -1.29
CA VAL A 93 -9.94 42.91 -2.03
C VAL A 93 -10.58 44.27 -1.71
N LYS A 94 -10.54 44.69 -0.45
CA LYS A 94 -11.07 45.99 -0.03
C LYS A 94 -10.27 47.15 -0.63
N LYS A 95 -8.93 47.11 -0.57
CA LYS A 95 -8.05 48.13 -1.19
C LYS A 95 -8.34 48.27 -2.69
N ILE A 96 -8.50 47.16 -3.42
CA ILE A 96 -8.82 47.15 -4.86
C ILE A 96 -10.20 47.79 -5.16
N GLN A 97 -11.19 47.53 -4.31
CA GLN A 97 -12.53 48.10 -4.48
C GLN A 97 -12.55 49.60 -4.22
N ASP A 98 -11.90 50.03 -3.14
CA ASP A 98 -11.90 51.40 -2.63
C ASP A 98 -10.98 52.35 -3.42
N ALA A 99 -9.99 51.84 -4.16
CA ALA A 99 -9.08 52.63 -4.97
C ALA A 99 -9.79 53.46 -6.05
N LYS A 100 -9.37 54.71 -6.20
CA LYS A 100 -9.94 55.73 -7.10
C LYS A 100 -8.96 56.18 -8.18
N THR A 101 -7.68 55.88 -8.03
CA THR A 101 -6.60 56.29 -8.94
C THR A 101 -5.71 55.13 -9.34
N ALA A 102 -4.93 55.29 -10.42
CA ALA A 102 -3.95 54.29 -10.86
C ALA A 102 -2.82 54.12 -9.85
N ASP A 103 -2.34 55.21 -9.25
CA ASP A 103 -1.27 55.20 -8.25
C ASP A 103 -1.66 54.37 -7.00
N GLU A 104 -2.89 54.55 -6.49
CA GLU A 104 -3.41 53.73 -5.38
C GLU A 104 -3.50 52.23 -5.72
N LEU A 105 -3.66 51.89 -7.00
CA LEU A 105 -3.63 50.50 -7.47
C LEU A 105 -2.20 49.99 -7.66
N GLU A 106 -1.25 50.84 -8.04
CA GLU A 106 0.17 50.50 -8.18
C GLU A 106 0.81 50.18 -6.83
N ASP A 107 0.47 50.96 -5.79
CA ASP A 107 0.97 50.77 -4.44
C ASP A 107 0.61 49.41 -3.84
N ILE A 108 -0.44 48.75 -4.35
CA ILE A 108 -0.90 47.45 -3.88
C ILE A 108 -0.51 46.29 -4.82
N ILE A 109 0.16 46.55 -5.94
CA ILE A 109 0.59 45.49 -6.87
C ILE A 109 1.54 44.51 -6.18
N GLY A 110 2.44 44.98 -5.32
CA GLY A 110 3.33 44.10 -4.55
C GLY A 110 2.54 43.11 -3.67
N ASP A 111 1.53 43.60 -2.93
CA ASP A 111 0.65 42.76 -2.11
C ASP A 111 -0.12 41.72 -2.98
N VAL A 112 -0.53 42.13 -4.20
CA VAL A 112 -1.20 41.25 -5.18
C VAL A 112 -0.27 40.16 -5.68
N GLU A 113 0.98 40.50 -6.00
CA GLU A 113 1.99 39.55 -6.46
C GLU A 113 2.33 38.54 -5.36
N ASP A 114 2.54 38.98 -4.12
CA ASP A 114 2.86 38.09 -2.99
C ASP A 114 1.74 37.09 -2.70
N VAL A 115 0.49 37.56 -2.63
CA VAL A 115 -0.68 36.69 -2.46
C VAL A 115 -0.85 35.79 -3.69
N GLY A 116 -0.66 36.34 -4.90
CA GLY A 116 -0.78 35.62 -6.16
C GLY A 116 0.21 34.47 -6.27
N MET A 117 1.48 34.70 -5.95
CA MET A 117 2.54 33.68 -5.94
C MET A 117 2.22 32.57 -4.94
N THR A 118 1.82 32.93 -3.72
CA THR A 118 1.45 31.95 -2.68
C THR A 118 0.26 31.09 -3.13
N MET A 119 -0.76 31.70 -3.72
CA MET A 119 -1.94 30.98 -4.23
C MET A 119 -1.59 30.08 -5.43
N GLN A 120 -0.69 30.53 -6.32
CA GLN A 120 -0.23 29.75 -7.45
C GLN A 120 0.62 28.54 -7.01
N GLU A 121 1.49 28.70 -6.01
CA GLU A 121 2.28 27.62 -5.43
C GLU A 121 1.39 26.59 -4.73
N TRP A 122 0.45 27.06 -3.91
CA TRP A 122 -0.41 26.15 -3.14
C TRP A 122 -1.54 25.54 -3.94
N GLY A 123 -1.95 26.15 -5.07
CA GLY A 123 -3.02 25.64 -5.93
C GLY A 123 -2.88 24.13 -6.25
N PRO A 124 -1.74 23.68 -6.82
CA PRO A 124 -1.46 22.27 -7.04
C PRO A 124 -1.33 21.45 -5.74
N ARG A 125 -0.66 21.99 -4.72
CA ARG A 125 -0.40 21.30 -3.43
C ARG A 125 -1.63 21.05 -2.57
N MET A 126 -2.74 21.74 -2.86
CA MET A 126 -4.04 21.44 -2.22
C MET A 126 -4.50 20.00 -2.48
N GLY A 127 -4.10 19.40 -3.61
CA GLY A 127 -4.31 17.97 -3.89
C GLY A 127 -3.60 17.08 -2.87
N ASP A 128 -2.35 17.43 -2.53
CA ASP A 128 -1.52 16.68 -1.59
C ASP A 128 -2.09 16.72 -0.17
N LEU A 129 -2.63 17.87 0.26
CA LEU A 129 -3.36 17.95 1.55
C LEU A 129 -4.56 16.99 1.59
N GLY A 130 -5.30 16.90 0.48
CA GLY A 130 -6.41 15.98 0.33
C GLY A 130 -5.97 14.52 0.39
N ARG A 131 -4.89 14.17 -0.34
CA ARG A 131 -4.27 12.84 -0.33
C ARG A 131 -3.79 12.47 1.08
N LEU A 132 -3.01 13.34 1.72
CA LEU A 132 -2.51 13.15 3.08
C LEU A 132 -3.65 12.88 4.05
N CYS A 133 -4.74 13.64 3.97
CA CYS A 133 -5.91 13.43 4.82
C CYS A 133 -6.52 12.03 4.66
N GLN A 134 -6.60 11.51 3.44
CA GLN A 134 -7.09 10.15 3.19
C GLN A 134 -6.14 9.10 3.75
N MET A 135 -4.83 9.26 3.49
CA MET A 135 -3.80 8.34 3.97
C MET A 135 -3.71 8.34 5.51
N MET A 136 -3.83 9.49 6.16
CA MET A 136 -3.90 9.63 7.62
C MET A 136 -5.06 8.85 8.22
N ARG A 137 -6.26 8.91 7.61
CA ARG A 137 -7.41 8.12 8.06
C ARG A 137 -7.22 6.63 7.85
N GLN A 138 -6.52 6.23 6.79
CA GLN A 138 -6.18 4.83 6.54
C GLN A 138 -5.14 4.34 7.57
N GLY A 139 -4.09 5.12 7.79
CA GLY A 139 -3.05 4.84 8.79
C GLY A 139 -3.62 4.71 10.21
N ASP A 140 -4.58 5.54 10.62
CA ASP A 140 -5.26 5.38 11.93
C ASP A 140 -6.02 4.04 12.04
N ARG A 141 -6.70 3.60 10.96
CA ARG A 141 -7.38 2.30 10.93
C ARG A 141 -6.38 1.15 10.98
N ASP A 142 -5.29 1.27 10.24
CA ASP A 142 -4.25 0.25 10.17
C ASP A 142 -3.51 0.14 11.51
N MET A 143 -3.20 1.26 12.17
CA MET A 143 -2.66 1.26 13.53
C MET A 143 -3.58 0.56 14.53
N LYS A 144 -4.89 0.86 14.51
CA LYS A 144 -5.87 0.16 15.35
C LYS A 144 -5.98 -1.32 15.02
N ARG A 145 -5.70 -1.73 13.79
CA ARG A 145 -5.62 -3.14 13.41
C ARG A 145 -4.34 -3.77 13.98
N LEU A 146 -3.18 -3.13 13.82
CA LEU A 146 -1.91 -3.60 14.39
C LEU A 146 -1.99 -3.79 15.91
N GLU A 147 -2.56 -2.83 16.64
CA GLU A 147 -2.74 -2.95 18.10
C GLU A 147 -3.61 -4.15 18.50
N ARG A 148 -4.65 -4.46 17.70
CA ARG A 148 -5.46 -5.66 17.91
C ARG A 148 -4.70 -6.93 17.55
N ASP A 149 -3.90 -6.88 16.49
CA ASP A 149 -3.10 -7.99 16.02
C ASP A 149 -2.00 -8.35 17.04
N VAL A 150 -1.36 -7.38 17.68
CA VAL A 150 -0.47 -7.59 18.84
C VAL A 150 -1.14 -8.42 19.93
N LYS A 151 -2.35 -8.01 20.36
CA LYS A 151 -3.09 -8.74 21.41
C LYS A 151 -3.48 -10.16 20.95
N ARG A 152 -3.90 -10.31 19.69
CA ARG A 152 -4.27 -11.61 19.11
C ARG A 152 -3.06 -12.55 19.06
N VAL A 153 -1.94 -12.09 18.53
CA VAL A 153 -0.71 -12.86 18.40
C VAL A 153 -0.15 -13.23 19.77
N GLU A 154 -0.14 -12.28 20.72
CA GLU A 154 0.27 -12.56 22.10
C GLU A 154 -0.60 -13.63 22.76
N ALA A 155 -1.92 -13.60 22.57
CA ALA A 155 -2.81 -14.63 23.07
C ALA A 155 -2.52 -16.02 22.45
N ARG A 156 -2.24 -16.07 21.13
CA ARG A 156 -1.84 -17.31 20.45
C ARG A 156 -0.52 -17.85 20.96
N VAL A 157 0.47 -16.99 21.21
CA VAL A 157 1.75 -17.39 21.81
C VAL A 157 1.54 -17.95 23.22
N LYS A 158 0.76 -17.27 24.07
CA LYS A 158 0.43 -17.74 25.43
C LYS A 158 -0.31 -19.08 25.45
N ALA A 159 -1.14 -19.36 24.44
CA ALA A 159 -1.81 -20.64 24.30
C ALA A 159 -0.85 -21.79 23.89
N ASN A 160 0.32 -21.46 23.35
CA ASN A 160 1.32 -22.41 22.86
C ASN A 160 2.61 -22.41 23.70
N LYS A 161 2.49 -22.48 25.04
CA LYS A 161 3.61 -22.41 26.02
C LYS A 161 4.77 -23.39 25.82
N LYS A 162 4.61 -24.41 24.97
CA LYS A 162 5.65 -25.39 24.65
C LYS A 162 6.62 -24.90 23.57
N LEU A 163 6.31 -23.77 22.94
CA LEU A 163 7.11 -23.15 21.89
C LEU A 163 7.87 -21.97 22.46
N ASN A 164 9.11 -21.81 22.02
CA ASN A 164 9.89 -20.63 22.36
C ASN A 164 9.66 -19.53 21.31
N LEU A 165 8.54 -18.81 21.48
CA LEU A 165 8.15 -17.69 20.61
C LEU A 165 8.42 -16.32 21.25
N THR A 166 9.14 -16.29 22.37
CA THR A 166 9.26 -15.07 23.18
C THR A 166 10.04 -13.98 22.44
N GLU A 167 11.14 -14.35 21.80
CA GLU A 167 11.97 -13.41 21.04
C GLU A 167 11.23 -12.85 19.83
N ILE A 168 10.67 -13.73 18.97
CA ILE A 168 9.93 -13.30 17.78
C ILE A 168 8.70 -12.46 18.16
N LEU A 169 8.02 -12.78 19.27
CA LEU A 169 6.92 -11.95 19.79
C LEU A 169 7.40 -10.57 20.25
N ASN A 170 8.59 -10.48 20.85
CA ASN A 170 9.16 -9.20 21.27
C ASN A 170 9.55 -8.36 20.05
N THR A 171 10.22 -8.96 19.06
CA THR A 171 10.54 -8.30 17.78
C THR A 171 9.28 -7.75 17.12
N PHE A 172 8.23 -8.57 16.98
CA PHE A 172 6.94 -8.12 16.44
C PHE A 172 6.35 -6.92 17.21
N LYS A 173 6.44 -6.92 18.55
CA LYS A 173 5.96 -5.82 19.38
C LYS A 173 6.79 -4.55 19.20
N GLU A 174 8.10 -4.68 19.08
CA GLU A 174 9.04 -3.59 18.86
C GLU A 174 8.81 -2.94 17.48
N GLU A 175 8.65 -3.74 16.43
CA GLU A 175 8.32 -3.26 15.08
C GLU A 175 6.98 -2.51 15.06
N VAL A 176 5.93 -3.07 15.69
CA VAL A 176 4.64 -2.37 15.80
C VAL A 176 4.77 -1.06 16.59
N ALA A 177 5.60 -1.03 17.63
CA ALA A 177 5.87 0.19 18.38
C ALA A 177 6.64 1.23 17.55
N ALA A 178 7.58 0.80 16.70
CA ALA A 178 8.31 1.66 15.78
C ALA A 178 7.36 2.29 14.74
N ILE A 179 6.50 1.49 14.09
CA ILE A 179 5.47 2.00 13.16
C ILE A 179 4.54 2.98 13.87
N LYS A 180 4.14 2.68 15.10
CA LYS A 180 3.32 3.61 15.91
C LYS A 180 4.05 4.94 16.12
N GLY A 181 5.33 4.90 16.45
CA GLY A 181 6.18 6.09 16.58
C GLY A 181 6.25 6.89 15.28
N ALA A 182 6.50 6.23 14.15
CA ALA A 182 6.51 6.84 12.83
C ALA A 182 5.18 7.54 12.52
N PHE A 183 4.05 6.87 12.75
CA PHE A 183 2.71 7.45 12.55
C PHE A 183 2.46 8.68 13.42
N LEU A 184 2.88 8.66 14.69
CA LEU A 184 2.80 9.84 15.56
C LEU A 184 3.64 11.01 15.03
N GLY A 185 4.83 10.71 14.47
CA GLY A 185 5.64 11.69 13.76
C GLY A 185 4.90 12.31 12.57
N VAL A 186 4.21 11.50 11.76
CA VAL A 186 3.35 11.99 10.66
C VAL A 186 2.24 12.89 11.19
N VAL A 187 1.55 12.49 12.27
CA VAL A 187 0.47 13.30 12.88
C VAL A 187 0.95 14.68 13.32
N ILE A 188 2.20 14.80 13.78
CA ILE A 188 2.80 16.06 14.15
C ILE A 188 3.11 16.90 12.90
N LEU A 189 3.82 16.32 11.93
CA LEU A 189 4.22 17.01 10.69
C LEU A 189 3.02 17.45 9.85
N ALA A 190 1.96 16.64 9.78
CA ALA A 190 0.76 16.91 8.98
C ALA A 190 0.06 18.24 9.34
N LYS A 191 0.39 18.84 10.49
CA LYS A 191 -0.14 20.14 10.90
C LYS A 191 0.55 21.31 10.22
N THR A 192 1.80 21.17 9.81
CA THR A 192 2.65 22.28 9.38
C THR A 192 3.36 22.02 8.06
N ASP A 193 3.72 20.77 7.79
CA ASP A 193 4.46 20.35 6.61
C ASP A 193 3.86 19.06 6.03
N ALA A 194 2.99 19.24 5.04
CA ALA A 194 2.28 18.14 4.42
C ALA A 194 3.18 17.27 3.53
N SER A 195 4.23 17.85 2.92
CA SER A 195 5.13 17.12 2.04
C SER A 195 5.99 16.15 2.85
N SER A 196 6.64 16.65 3.91
CA SER A 196 7.42 15.79 4.82
C SER A 196 6.54 14.78 5.55
N ALA A 197 5.28 15.12 5.86
CA ALA A 197 4.33 14.18 6.44
C ALA A 197 3.98 13.03 5.46
N LEU A 198 3.80 13.32 4.18
CA LEU A 198 3.54 12.30 3.15
C LEU A 198 4.72 11.36 2.98
N GLU A 199 5.94 11.90 2.84
CA GLU A 199 7.18 11.12 2.73
C GLU A 199 7.34 10.19 3.93
N LYS A 200 7.24 10.72 5.16
CA LYS A 200 7.32 9.92 6.38
C LYS A 200 6.24 8.85 6.49
N LEU A 201 5.03 9.13 5.98
CA LEU A 201 3.95 8.16 5.97
C LEU A 201 4.19 7.02 4.97
N GLU A 202 4.81 7.32 3.83
CA GLU A 202 5.13 6.34 2.79
C GLU A 202 6.34 5.49 3.19
N ASP A 203 7.43 6.13 3.58
CA ASP A 203 8.71 5.47 3.78
C ASP A 203 8.83 4.82 5.15
N GLU A 204 8.48 5.53 6.23
CA GLU A 204 8.65 4.99 7.58
C GLU A 204 7.43 4.20 8.04
N PHE A 205 6.22 4.74 7.86
CA PHE A 205 5.02 4.07 8.33
C PHE A 205 4.63 2.88 7.46
N TYR A 206 4.44 3.08 6.15
CA TYR A 206 4.09 1.97 5.26
C TYR A 206 5.29 1.09 4.89
N GLY A 207 6.49 1.66 4.76
CA GLY A 207 7.71 0.86 4.55
C GLY A 207 8.00 -0.11 5.69
N GLY A 208 7.75 0.27 6.95
CA GLY A 208 7.92 -0.63 8.11
C GLY A 208 6.87 -1.75 8.21
N MET A 209 5.76 -1.69 7.45
CA MET A 209 4.67 -2.67 7.57
C MET A 209 5.07 -4.07 7.14
N ASP A 210 6.06 -4.20 6.25
CA ASP A 210 6.51 -5.50 5.78
C ASP A 210 7.28 -6.26 6.85
N ASP A 211 8.09 -5.58 7.67
CA ASP A 211 8.76 -6.19 8.83
C ASP A 211 7.75 -6.77 9.82
N VAL A 212 6.72 -5.97 10.17
CA VAL A 212 5.62 -6.42 11.04
C VAL A 212 4.89 -7.64 10.47
N ARG A 213 4.66 -7.68 9.14
CA ARG A 213 4.04 -8.83 8.48
C ARG A 213 4.95 -10.06 8.52
N ASN A 214 6.25 -9.89 8.30
CA ASN A 214 7.24 -10.96 8.33
C ASN A 214 7.30 -11.59 9.73
N SER A 215 7.43 -10.77 10.78
CA SER A 215 7.42 -11.23 12.17
C SER A 215 6.10 -11.91 12.55
N GLN A 216 4.95 -11.38 12.11
CA GLN A 216 3.66 -12.05 12.31
C GLN A 216 3.63 -13.42 11.60
N MET A 217 4.07 -13.48 10.34
CA MET A 217 4.10 -14.71 9.55
C MET A 217 4.99 -15.77 10.19
N ALA A 218 6.17 -15.40 10.68
CA ALA A 218 7.08 -16.30 11.39
C ALA A 218 6.41 -16.94 12.62
N ILE A 219 5.68 -16.14 13.42
CA ILE A 219 4.92 -16.66 14.57
C ILE A 219 3.83 -17.64 14.11
N GLU A 220 3.05 -17.27 13.09
CA GLU A 220 1.96 -18.10 12.58
C GLU A 220 2.46 -19.42 11.99
N THR A 221 3.53 -19.38 11.19
CA THR A 221 4.21 -20.56 10.64
C THR A 221 4.66 -21.48 11.76
N THR A 222 5.35 -20.96 12.78
CA THR A 222 5.83 -21.80 13.89
C THR A 222 4.70 -22.49 14.65
N ILE A 223 3.59 -21.77 14.88
CA ILE A 223 2.38 -22.34 15.50
C ILE A 223 1.78 -23.44 14.61
N ASN A 224 1.71 -23.21 13.30
CA ASN A 224 1.17 -24.17 12.34
C ASN A 224 2.05 -25.42 12.22
N VAL A 225 3.37 -25.26 12.18
CA VAL A 225 4.34 -26.37 12.20
C VAL A 225 4.11 -27.23 13.43
N THR A 226 3.90 -26.62 14.60
CA THR A 226 3.61 -27.37 15.84
C THR A 226 2.33 -28.20 15.77
N GLN A 227 1.27 -27.66 15.13
CA GLN A 227 0.06 -28.43 14.88
C GLN A 227 0.33 -29.57 13.89
N GLY A 228 1.11 -29.30 12.84
CA GLY A 228 1.61 -30.27 11.88
C GLY A 228 2.36 -31.42 12.55
N LEU A 229 3.29 -31.13 13.47
CA LEU A 229 4.05 -32.14 14.22
C LEU A 229 3.15 -33.07 15.04
N ARG A 230 2.05 -32.56 15.63
CA ARG A 230 1.07 -33.41 16.34
C ARG A 230 0.33 -34.34 15.39
N ASN A 231 -0.03 -33.86 14.20
CA ASN A 231 -0.68 -34.66 13.18
C ASN A 231 0.28 -35.72 12.62
N ALA A 232 1.52 -35.32 12.32
CA ALA A 232 2.56 -36.21 11.82
C ALA A 232 2.88 -37.33 12.82
N ALA A 233 2.91 -37.03 14.13
CA ALA A 233 3.08 -38.07 15.16
C ALA A 233 1.93 -39.10 15.19
N ARG A 234 0.70 -38.71 14.85
CA ARG A 234 -0.43 -39.64 14.71
C ARG A 234 -0.33 -40.45 13.41
N GLU A 235 0.06 -39.79 12.34
CA GLU A 235 0.27 -40.39 11.02
C GLU A 235 1.36 -41.46 11.07
N ILE A 236 2.51 -41.16 11.70
CA ILE A 236 3.59 -42.13 11.96
C ILE A 236 3.04 -43.40 12.62
N LYS A 237 2.26 -43.28 13.70
CA LYS A 237 1.69 -44.45 14.40
C LYS A 237 0.76 -45.28 13.51
N LYS A 238 0.01 -44.61 12.63
CA LYS A 238 -0.87 -45.27 11.66
C LYS A 238 -0.06 -46.02 10.62
N ILE A 239 0.99 -45.39 10.07
CA ILE A 239 1.88 -46.00 9.08
C ILE A 239 2.63 -47.19 9.69
N GLU A 240 3.17 -47.07 10.90
CA GLU A 240 3.79 -48.19 11.64
C GLU A 240 2.85 -49.40 11.76
N SER A 241 1.58 -49.14 12.04
CA SER A 241 0.57 -50.20 12.15
C SER A 241 0.27 -50.84 10.79
N GLN A 242 0.24 -50.05 9.71
CA GLN A 242 0.07 -50.55 8.34
C GLN A 242 1.27 -51.38 7.88
N ILE A 243 2.50 -50.92 8.13
CA ILE A 243 3.74 -51.68 7.86
C ILE A 243 3.70 -53.03 8.57
N LYS A 244 3.34 -53.07 9.87
CA LYS A 244 3.18 -54.34 10.61
C LYS A 244 2.16 -55.29 9.99
N ILE A 245 1.07 -54.77 9.41
CA ILE A 245 0.08 -55.60 8.71
C ILE A 245 0.65 -56.14 7.40
N LEU A 246 1.38 -55.32 6.63
CA LEU A 246 2.03 -55.73 5.38
C LEU A 246 3.11 -56.79 5.62
N GLN A 247 3.92 -56.63 6.66
CA GLN A 247 4.92 -57.61 7.09
C GLN A 247 4.28 -58.95 7.47
N LYS A 248 3.16 -58.93 8.20
CA LYS A 248 2.38 -60.16 8.49
C LYS A 248 1.86 -60.84 7.23
N LYS A 249 1.60 -60.07 6.17
CA LYS A 249 1.23 -60.58 4.84
C LYS A 249 2.44 -60.95 3.98
N LYS A 250 3.67 -60.87 4.52
CA LYS A 250 4.94 -61.14 3.83
C LYS A 250 5.18 -60.24 2.60
N ILE A 251 4.67 -59.02 2.62
CA ILE A 251 4.98 -57.98 1.62
C ILE A 251 6.27 -57.28 2.07
N ASP A 252 7.18 -57.00 1.13
CA ASP A 252 8.42 -56.27 1.41
C ASP A 252 8.12 -54.81 1.79
N THR A 253 8.63 -54.36 2.94
CA THR A 253 8.41 -53.02 3.50
C THR A 253 9.69 -52.21 3.67
N GLY A 254 10.85 -52.69 3.24
CA GLY A 254 12.15 -52.08 3.56
C GLY A 254 12.22 -50.58 3.26
N GLU A 255 11.89 -50.18 2.03
CA GLU A 255 11.90 -48.77 1.61
C GLU A 255 10.91 -47.90 2.40
N ALA A 256 9.73 -48.44 2.75
CA ALA A 256 8.75 -47.72 3.56
C ALA A 256 9.22 -47.55 5.02
N GLU A 257 9.97 -48.52 5.55
CA GLU A 257 10.58 -48.43 6.89
C GLU A 257 11.71 -47.40 6.92
N ASP A 258 12.53 -47.34 5.87
CA ASP A 258 13.60 -46.33 5.73
C ASP A 258 13.03 -44.91 5.63
N LEU A 259 12.04 -44.70 4.76
CA LEU A 259 11.35 -43.41 4.63
C LEU A 259 10.65 -42.99 5.94
N LEU A 260 10.05 -43.94 6.65
CA LEU A 260 9.45 -43.69 7.96
C LEU A 260 10.51 -43.31 9.01
N ALA A 261 11.68 -43.95 8.99
CA ALA A 261 12.79 -43.62 9.88
C ALA A 261 13.31 -42.20 9.61
N THR A 262 13.51 -41.84 8.35
CA THR A 262 13.89 -40.48 7.92
C THR A 262 12.87 -39.45 8.39
N MET A 263 11.57 -39.69 8.13
CA MET A 263 10.48 -38.81 8.55
C MET A 263 10.44 -38.62 10.08
N LYS A 264 10.67 -39.69 10.85
CA LYS A 264 10.77 -39.62 12.33
C LYS A 264 11.94 -38.75 12.77
N GLY A 265 13.10 -38.87 12.10
CA GLY A 265 14.28 -38.04 12.36
C GLY A 265 13.99 -36.56 12.14
N GLN A 266 13.47 -36.21 10.97
CA GLN A 266 13.11 -34.83 10.62
C GLN A 266 12.05 -34.23 11.57
N ILE A 267 11.06 -35.02 11.99
CA ILE A 267 10.06 -34.58 12.98
C ILE A 267 10.68 -34.36 14.35
N ALA A 268 11.66 -35.17 14.76
CA ALA A 268 12.37 -34.98 16.02
C ALA A 268 13.23 -33.71 15.99
N GLU A 269 13.89 -33.45 14.87
CA GLU A 269 14.65 -32.22 14.61
C GLU A 269 13.75 -30.98 14.66
N LEU A 270 12.63 -30.98 13.92
CA LEU A 270 11.63 -29.90 13.98
C LEU A 270 11.10 -29.68 15.40
N GLN A 271 10.86 -30.75 16.17
CA GLN A 271 10.43 -30.63 17.56
C GLN A 271 11.47 -29.99 18.48
N GLN A 272 12.76 -30.19 18.20
CA GLN A 272 13.84 -29.55 18.95
C GLN A 272 13.97 -28.08 18.53
N LEU A 273 13.94 -27.82 17.23
CA LEU A 273 14.07 -26.48 16.66
C LEU A 273 13.01 -25.51 17.21
N VAL A 274 11.71 -25.89 17.15
CA VAL A 274 10.61 -25.02 17.63
C VAL A 274 10.57 -24.82 19.17
N LYS A 275 11.36 -25.59 19.92
CA LYS A 275 11.55 -25.42 21.37
C LYS A 275 12.76 -24.54 21.70
N GLY A 276 13.74 -24.47 20.80
CA GLY A 276 14.95 -23.65 20.94
C GLY A 276 14.78 -22.24 20.40
N LYS A 277 15.89 -21.50 20.30
CA LYS A 277 15.98 -20.41 19.32
C LYS A 277 16.14 -21.04 17.95
N PHE A 278 15.49 -20.48 16.95
CA PHE A 278 15.57 -20.96 15.58
C PHE A 278 15.53 -19.79 14.61
N ASP A 279 16.11 -20.00 13.44
CA ASP A 279 15.95 -19.13 12.29
C ASP A 279 14.68 -19.53 11.50
N ALA A 280 13.95 -18.53 11.00
CA ALA A 280 12.69 -18.78 10.30
C ALA A 280 12.90 -19.47 8.94
N GLU A 281 13.99 -19.17 8.24
CA GLU A 281 14.33 -19.79 6.96
C GLU A 281 14.78 -21.25 7.17
N GLU A 282 15.57 -21.50 8.21
CA GLU A 282 15.95 -22.86 8.62
C GLU A 282 14.71 -23.72 8.97
N LEU A 283 13.75 -23.15 9.71
CA LEU A 283 12.49 -23.83 10.02
C LEU A 283 11.72 -24.20 8.75
N ILE A 284 11.67 -23.30 7.75
CA ILE A 284 10.97 -23.55 6.49
C ILE A 284 11.64 -24.69 5.72
N ALA A 285 12.97 -24.67 5.58
CA ALA A 285 13.72 -25.69 4.86
C ALA A 285 13.45 -27.11 5.41
N ILE A 286 13.52 -27.29 6.73
CA ILE A 286 13.30 -28.60 7.35
C ILE A 286 11.83 -29.04 7.23
N VAL A 287 10.88 -28.09 7.24
CA VAL A 287 9.46 -28.39 7.01
C VAL A 287 9.23 -28.89 5.58
N GLU A 288 9.89 -28.29 4.58
CA GLU A 288 9.81 -28.71 3.19
C GLU A 288 10.39 -30.12 2.99
N ASP A 289 11.56 -30.40 3.58
CA ASP A 289 12.20 -31.72 3.54
C ASP A 289 11.33 -32.81 4.20
N ALA A 290 10.73 -32.50 5.35
CA ALA A 290 9.81 -33.39 6.03
C ALA A 290 8.53 -33.65 5.20
N TYR A 291 8.05 -32.63 4.48
CA TYR A 291 6.88 -32.76 3.62
C TYR A 291 7.17 -33.62 2.38
N ALA A 292 8.32 -33.43 1.73
CA ALA A 292 8.77 -34.25 0.61
C ALA A 292 8.89 -35.73 1.04
N THR A 293 9.54 -36.00 2.18
CA THR A 293 9.68 -37.35 2.72
C THR A 293 8.32 -37.99 3.03
N ARG A 294 7.38 -37.22 3.58
CA ARG A 294 6.01 -37.67 3.80
C ARG A 294 5.32 -38.06 2.48
N GLN A 295 5.48 -37.27 1.42
CA GLN A 295 4.88 -37.58 0.12
C GLN A 295 5.41 -38.90 -0.44
N TYR A 296 6.74 -39.08 -0.45
CA TYR A 296 7.34 -40.35 -0.90
C TYR A 296 6.87 -41.54 -0.06
N LEU A 297 6.78 -41.38 1.26
CA LEU A 297 6.26 -42.41 2.14
C LEU A 297 4.78 -42.73 1.83
N GLN A 298 3.95 -41.73 1.58
CA GLN A 298 2.53 -41.94 1.24
C GLN A 298 2.38 -42.66 -0.10
N GLU A 299 3.15 -42.29 -1.12
CA GLU A 299 3.18 -42.97 -2.42
C GLU A 299 3.57 -44.43 -2.26
N LYS A 300 4.65 -44.70 -1.51
CA LYS A 300 5.10 -46.07 -1.25
C LYS A 300 4.07 -46.89 -0.49
N MET A 301 3.43 -46.30 0.51
CA MET A 301 2.36 -46.99 1.25
C MET A 301 1.14 -47.28 0.39
N GLN A 302 0.79 -46.42 -0.57
CA GLN A 302 -0.30 -46.67 -1.53
C GLN A 302 0.04 -47.80 -2.50
N GLU A 303 1.28 -47.85 -2.99
CA GLU A 303 1.81 -48.93 -3.82
C GLU A 303 1.70 -50.28 -3.08
N LEU A 304 2.23 -50.35 -1.85
CA LEU A 304 2.27 -51.58 -1.04
C LEU A 304 0.88 -52.05 -0.58
N LEU A 305 -0.04 -51.11 -0.31
CA LEU A 305 -1.43 -51.45 0.05
C LEU A 305 -2.27 -51.86 -1.16
N GLY A 306 -1.75 -51.70 -2.38
CA GLY A 306 -2.41 -52.15 -3.60
C GLY A 306 -3.72 -51.42 -3.86
N VAL A 307 -3.77 -50.08 -3.70
CA VAL A 307 -4.98 -49.28 -3.95
C VAL A 307 -5.41 -49.29 -5.43
N ASN A 308 -4.72 -50.02 -6.31
CA ASN A 308 -5.21 -50.45 -7.62
C ASN A 308 -5.68 -51.91 -7.60
N ALA A 309 -6.87 -52.14 -7.04
CA ALA A 309 -7.93 -53.03 -7.56
C ALA A 309 -9.05 -53.10 -6.52
N TYR A 310 -10.06 -52.22 -6.62
CA TYR A 310 -11.37 -52.50 -6.06
C TYR A 310 -11.88 -53.81 -6.68
N LYS A 311 -11.70 -54.94 -5.99
CA LYS A 311 -12.45 -56.16 -6.28
C LYS A 311 -13.74 -56.08 -5.46
N PRO A 312 -14.91 -55.81 -6.09
CA PRO A 312 -16.16 -55.81 -5.36
C PRO A 312 -16.33 -57.18 -4.69
N ASN A 313 -16.44 -57.18 -3.36
CA ASN A 313 -16.73 -58.37 -2.61
C ASN A 313 -18.23 -58.65 -2.73
N ILE A 314 -18.63 -59.32 -3.82
CA ILE A 314 -19.99 -59.84 -3.95
C ILE A 314 -20.10 -61.02 -2.99
N LYS A 315 -20.73 -60.80 -1.84
CA LYS A 315 -21.21 -61.91 -1.02
C LYS A 315 -22.34 -62.57 -1.80
N ALA A 316 -22.09 -63.73 -2.39
CA ALA A 316 -23.16 -64.56 -2.92
C ALA A 316 -24.10 -64.88 -1.76
N ASP A 317 -25.36 -64.47 -1.88
CA ASP A 317 -26.40 -64.82 -0.92
C ASP A 317 -26.63 -66.33 -1.01
N THR A 318 -26.22 -67.06 0.03
CA THR A 318 -26.36 -68.52 0.10
C THR A 318 -27.81 -68.99 0.21
N ARG A 319 -28.80 -68.09 0.12
CA ARG A 319 -30.24 -68.41 0.15
C ARG A 319 -30.89 -68.46 -1.23
N SER A 320 -30.19 -68.08 -2.29
CA SER A 320 -30.72 -68.14 -3.65
C SER A 320 -30.21 -69.39 -4.36
N ASN A 321 -31.11 -70.30 -4.78
CA ASN A 321 -30.83 -71.45 -5.63
C ASN A 321 -30.54 -71.02 -7.09
N VAL A 322 -29.67 -70.05 -7.29
CA VAL A 322 -29.24 -69.60 -8.61
C VAL A 322 -27.75 -69.88 -8.72
N ASN A 323 -27.40 -70.84 -9.57
CA ASN A 323 -26.01 -71.21 -9.83
C ASN A 323 -25.41 -70.15 -10.76
N PHE A 324 -24.79 -69.12 -10.19
CA PHE A 324 -24.05 -68.13 -10.98
C PHE A 324 -22.70 -68.73 -11.37
N GLU A 325 -22.49 -68.99 -12.67
CA GLU A 325 -21.17 -69.25 -13.21
C GLU A 325 -20.33 -67.97 -13.11
N LEU A 326 -19.60 -67.83 -12.02
CA LEU A 326 -18.63 -66.75 -11.86
C LEU A 326 -17.44 -66.99 -12.81
N PRO A 327 -16.99 -65.98 -13.57
CA PRO A 327 -15.74 -66.05 -14.33
C PRO A 327 -14.56 -66.42 -13.42
N ASP A 328 -13.57 -67.14 -13.94
CA ASP A 328 -12.48 -67.74 -13.14
C ASP A 328 -11.74 -66.74 -12.24
N ALA A 329 -11.68 -65.45 -12.62
CA ALA A 329 -11.10 -64.38 -11.81
C ALA A 329 -11.82 -64.11 -10.47
N PHE A 330 -13.01 -64.67 -10.26
CA PHE A 330 -13.88 -64.50 -9.10
C PHE A 330 -14.21 -65.81 -8.37
N ARG A 331 -13.70 -66.95 -8.84
CA ARG A 331 -13.82 -68.22 -8.12
C ARG A 331 -12.84 -68.23 -6.95
N ARG A 332 -13.26 -68.71 -5.78
CA ARG A 332 -12.33 -68.96 -4.66
C ARG A 332 -11.32 -70.01 -5.14
N GLN A 333 -10.04 -69.69 -5.10
CA GLN A 333 -9.01 -70.72 -5.18
C GLN A 333 -9.05 -71.50 -3.88
N GLU A 334 -9.47 -72.76 -3.96
CA GLU A 334 -9.34 -73.72 -2.86
C GLU A 334 -7.85 -74.02 -2.68
N ILE A 335 -7.36 -73.91 -1.45
CA ILE A 335 -6.03 -74.39 -1.04
C ILE A 335 -6.16 -75.85 -0.66
#